data_AF-A0A251RQC1-F1
#
_entry.id   AF-A0A251RQC1-F1
#
_cell.length_a   1.000
_cell.length_b   1.000
_cell.length_c   1.000
_cell.angle_alpha   90.00
_cell.angle_beta   90.00
_cell.angle_gamma   90.00
#
_symmetry.space_group_name_H-M   'P 1'
#
loop_
_entity.id
_entity.type
_entity.pdbx_description
1 polymer ?
#
loop_
_entity_poly.entity_id
_entity_poly.type
_entity_poly.pdbx_seq_one_letter_code
_entity_poly.pdbx_strand_id
1 'polypeptide(L)'
;MCDLYEHQLETIILILFFLCIVGATSFLFTEYQYVGIFMIAFAVLIFVFLGSVEGFSTSYQQCTYDTTKMCKPALFTAVFSTVSFILGAITSVISGFLGMKIATYANARSTLEARKGVGKAFIVAFRSGAVMGFLLAANGLLVLYITINVFKIYYGDDWEGLFEAITGYGLGGSSMALFGRVGGGIYTKAADVGADLVGKVERNIPEDDPINPAVNIYFSHIILVK
;
A
#
# COMPACT_ATOMS: atom_id res chain seq x y z
N MET A 1 28.06 10.63 -33.67
CA MET A 1 27.56 11.81 -32.93
C MET A 1 26.17 11.55 -32.35
N CYS A 2 25.24 10.91 -33.09
CA CYS A 2 23.98 10.41 -32.52
C CYS A 2 24.17 9.41 -31.36
N ASP A 3 25.07 8.41 -31.50
CA ASP A 3 25.28 7.41 -30.44
C ASP A 3 25.78 7.98 -29.11
N LEU A 4 26.54 9.09 -29.15
CA LEU A 4 27.05 9.75 -27.95
C LEU A 4 25.95 10.51 -27.21
N TYR A 5 25.03 11.12 -27.97
CA TYR A 5 23.87 11.84 -27.43
C TYR A 5 22.83 10.86 -26.87
N GLU A 6 22.70 9.70 -27.52
CA GLU A 6 21.84 8.60 -27.10
C GLU A 6 22.32 7.98 -25.78
N HIS A 7 23.63 7.75 -25.64
CA HIS A 7 24.23 7.32 -24.38
C HIS A 7 24.10 8.35 -23.25
N GLN A 8 24.24 9.64 -23.55
CA GLN A 8 24.04 10.73 -22.59
C GLN A 8 22.58 10.78 -22.10
N LEU A 9 21.61 10.65 -23.01
CA LEU A 9 20.19 10.66 -22.68
C LEU A 9 19.79 9.45 -21.82
N GLU A 10 20.28 8.26 -22.15
CA GLU A 10 20.06 7.06 -21.32
C GLU A 10 20.63 7.22 -19.91
N THR A 11 21.82 7.82 -19.80
CA THR A 11 22.45 8.07 -18.50
C THR A 11 21.63 9.05 -17.66
N ILE A 12 21.11 10.12 -18.26
CA ILE A 12 20.26 11.10 -17.58
C ILE A 12 18.95 10.45 -17.09
N ILE A 13 18.30 9.66 -17.94
CA ILE A 13 17.07 8.93 -17.57
C ILE A 13 17.33 8.00 -16.38
N LEU A 14 18.48 7.33 -16.35
CA LEU A 14 18.87 6.43 -15.27
C LEU A 14 19.14 7.18 -13.96
N ILE A 15 19.76 8.36 -14.03
CA ILE A 15 19.99 9.24 -12.86
C ILE A 15 18.66 9.75 -12.29
N LEU A 16 17.75 10.24 -13.15
CA LEU A 16 16.42 10.70 -12.73
C LEU A 16 15.62 9.57 -12.07
N PHE A 17 15.68 8.38 -12.67
CA PHE A 17 15.08 7.17 -12.15
C PHE A 17 15.63 6.80 -10.76
N PHE A 18 16.96 6.85 -10.58
CA PHE A 18 17.58 6.58 -9.29
C PHE A 18 17.13 7.59 -8.23
N LEU A 19 17.07 8.89 -8.58
CA LEU A 19 16.62 9.94 -7.67
C LEU A 19 15.15 9.72 -7.25
N CYS A 20 14.29 9.39 -8.21
CA CYS A 20 12.89 9.05 -8.00
C CYS A 20 12.74 7.85 -7.05
N ILE A 21 13.53 6.79 -7.23
CA ILE A 21 13.52 5.63 -6.33
C ILE A 21 13.95 6.02 -4.92
N VAL A 22 15.05 6.75 -4.78
CA VAL A 22 15.58 7.13 -3.47
C VAL A 22 14.57 8.01 -2.72
N GLY A 23 13.99 9.00 -3.38
CA GLY A 23 12.97 9.87 -2.77
C GLY A 23 11.70 9.09 -2.40
N ALA A 24 11.22 8.23 -3.30
CA ALA A 24 10.01 7.42 -3.08
C ALA A 24 10.18 6.48 -1.89
N THR A 25 11.30 5.76 -1.86
CA THR A 25 11.61 4.82 -0.77
C THR A 25 11.83 5.53 0.57
N SER A 26 12.46 6.70 0.57
CA SER A 26 12.68 7.49 1.79
C SER A 26 11.37 8.02 2.38
N PHE A 27 10.48 8.55 1.54
CA PHE A 27 9.16 9.02 1.96
C PHE A 27 8.32 7.86 2.53
N LEU A 28 8.21 6.76 1.79
CA LEU A 28 7.37 5.64 2.17
C LEU A 28 7.90 4.91 3.41
N PHE A 29 9.22 4.88 3.62
CA PHE A 29 9.79 4.42 4.88
C PHE A 29 9.37 5.30 6.06
N THR A 30 9.44 6.62 5.88
CA THR A 30 9.04 7.59 6.91
C THR A 30 7.54 7.46 7.22
N GLU A 31 6.69 7.40 6.18
CA GLU A 31 5.25 7.21 6.33
C GLU A 31 4.93 5.92 7.08
N TYR A 32 5.57 4.80 6.72
CA TYR A 32 5.35 3.51 7.37
C TYR A 32 5.82 3.46 8.83
N GLN A 33 6.82 4.25 9.22
CA GLN A 33 7.20 4.37 10.62
C GLN A 33 6.08 5.01 11.44
N TYR A 34 5.49 6.12 10.99
CA TYR A 34 4.39 6.78 11.70
C TYR A 34 3.12 5.94 11.70
N VAL A 35 2.74 5.40 10.53
CA VAL A 35 1.54 4.57 10.43
C VAL A 35 1.72 3.29 11.24
N GLY A 36 2.91 2.69 11.27
CA GLY A 36 3.20 1.50 12.10
C GLY A 36 2.96 1.73 13.60
N ILE A 37 3.32 2.90 14.13
CA ILE A 37 3.02 3.28 15.52
C ILE A 37 1.50 3.37 15.75
N PHE A 38 0.79 4.04 14.84
CA PHE A 38 -0.67 4.11 14.88
C PHE A 38 -1.31 2.71 14.83
N MET A 39 -0.80 1.81 13.99
CA MET A 39 -1.30 0.45 13.87
C MET A 39 -1.18 -0.32 15.18
N ILE A 40 -0.06 -0.22 15.88
CA ILE A 40 0.12 -0.90 17.18
C ILE A 40 -0.85 -0.33 18.22
N ALA A 41 -1.00 1.00 18.28
CA ALA A 41 -1.93 1.64 19.19
C ALA A 41 -3.38 1.21 18.91
N PHE A 42 -3.78 1.15 17.64
CA PHE A 42 -5.12 0.74 17.24
C PHE A 42 -5.35 -0.76 17.45
N ALA A 43 -4.33 -1.60 17.28
CA ALA A 43 -4.40 -3.03 17.60
C ALA A 43 -4.65 -3.26 19.10
N VAL A 44 -3.94 -2.53 19.97
CA VAL A 44 -4.19 -2.56 21.43
C VAL A 44 -5.59 -2.08 21.75
N LEU A 45 -6.06 -1.03 21.07
CA LEU A 45 -7.42 -0.53 21.22
C LEU A 45 -8.46 -1.61 20.86
N ILE A 46 -8.32 -2.27 19.71
CA ILE A 46 -9.21 -3.37 19.29
C ILE A 46 -9.23 -4.46 20.36
N PHE A 47 -8.06 -4.89 20.83
CA PHE A 47 -7.96 -5.94 21.85
C PHE A 47 -8.67 -5.55 23.16
N VAL A 48 -8.46 -4.32 23.64
CA VAL A 48 -9.07 -3.84 24.89
C VAL A 48 -10.58 -3.68 24.75
N PHE A 49 -11.05 -3.07 23.66
CA PHE A 49 -12.49 -2.85 23.46
C PHE A 49 -13.24 -4.17 23.27
N LEU A 50 -12.75 -5.09 22.43
CA LEU A 50 -13.39 -6.41 22.24
C LEU A 50 -13.25 -7.28 23.50
N GLY A 51 -12.11 -7.23 24.19
CA GLY A 51 -11.89 -7.97 25.44
C GLY A 51 -12.74 -7.45 26.61
N SER A 52 -13.04 -6.15 26.63
CA SER A 52 -13.84 -5.51 27.69
C SER A 52 -15.33 -5.85 27.60
N VAL A 53 -15.85 -6.31 26.46
CA VAL A 53 -17.29 -6.64 26.29
C VAL A 53 -17.74 -7.67 27.32
N GLU A 54 -16.91 -8.68 27.58
CA GLU A 54 -17.18 -9.76 28.53
C GLU A 54 -16.23 -9.74 29.74
N GLY A 55 -15.64 -8.58 30.04
CA GLY A 55 -14.75 -8.41 31.19
C GLY A 55 -13.52 -9.35 31.19
N PHE A 56 -12.97 -9.67 30.01
CA PHE A 56 -11.87 -10.61 29.82
C PHE A 56 -12.16 -12.03 30.35
N SER A 57 -13.45 -12.42 30.42
CA SER A 57 -13.85 -13.77 30.84
C SER A 57 -13.35 -14.84 29.87
N THR A 58 -12.80 -15.93 30.41
CA THR A 58 -12.34 -17.10 29.65
C THR A 58 -13.39 -18.20 29.55
N SER A 59 -14.62 -17.92 30.01
CA SER A 59 -15.71 -18.90 30.01
C SER A 59 -16.29 -19.08 28.60
N TYR A 60 -16.70 -20.31 28.30
CA TYR A 60 -17.47 -20.61 27.08
C TYR A 60 -18.85 -19.98 27.19
N GLN A 61 -19.32 -19.39 26.10
CA GLN A 61 -20.59 -18.65 26.06
C GLN A 61 -21.54 -19.28 25.04
N GLN A 62 -22.84 -19.04 25.19
CA GLN A 62 -23.82 -19.43 24.19
C GLN A 62 -23.59 -18.64 22.90
N CYS A 63 -23.65 -19.32 21.76
CA CYS A 63 -23.47 -18.67 20.47
C CYS A 63 -24.59 -17.67 20.19
N THR A 64 -24.24 -16.50 19.62
CA THR A 64 -25.19 -15.43 19.28
C THR A 64 -26.25 -15.88 18.27
N TYR A 65 -25.90 -16.81 17.38
CA TYR A 65 -26.77 -17.34 16.33
C TYR A 65 -27.59 -18.56 16.73
N ASP A 66 -27.14 -19.32 17.74
CA ASP A 66 -27.79 -20.56 18.17
C ASP A 66 -27.55 -20.78 19.67
N THR A 67 -28.60 -20.55 20.46
CA THR A 67 -28.56 -20.62 21.93
C THR A 67 -28.29 -22.03 22.47
N THR A 68 -28.35 -23.06 21.61
CA THR A 68 -28.09 -24.46 21.98
C THR A 68 -26.61 -24.84 21.89
N LYS A 69 -25.78 -24.01 21.25
CA LYS A 69 -24.35 -24.29 21.04
C LYS A 69 -23.48 -23.44 21.94
N MET A 70 -22.36 -24.03 22.37
CA MET A 70 -21.33 -23.30 23.09
C MET A 70 -20.25 -22.85 22.13
N CYS A 71 -20.06 -21.53 22.06
CA CYS A 71 -19.04 -20.87 21.28
C CYS A 71 -17.81 -20.56 22.12
N LYS A 72 -16.71 -20.27 21.43
CA LYS A 72 -15.45 -19.94 22.07
C LYS A 72 -15.53 -18.61 22.84
N PRO A 73 -14.65 -18.39 23.83
CA PRO A 73 -14.65 -17.16 24.60
C PRO A 73 -14.43 -15.94 23.70
N ALA A 74 -15.17 -14.86 23.94
CA ALA A 74 -15.02 -13.58 23.23
C ALA A 74 -13.58 -13.03 23.30
N LEU A 75 -12.84 -13.36 24.37
CA LEU A 75 -11.42 -13.03 24.51
C LEU A 75 -10.56 -13.60 23.38
N PHE A 76 -10.81 -14.85 22.96
CA PHE A 76 -10.06 -15.43 21.86
C PHE A 76 -10.41 -14.75 20.54
N THR A 77 -11.69 -14.43 20.30
CA THR A 77 -12.10 -13.63 19.15
C THR A 77 -11.43 -12.26 19.15
N ALA A 78 -11.29 -11.60 20.30
CA ALA A 78 -10.52 -10.35 20.41
C ALA A 78 -9.05 -10.52 20.00
N VAL A 79 -8.38 -11.59 20.45
CA VAL A 79 -7.00 -11.91 20.05
C VAL A 79 -6.90 -12.16 18.55
N PHE A 80 -7.75 -13.04 18.00
CA PHE A 80 -7.72 -13.38 16.58
C PHE A 80 -8.08 -12.19 15.69
N SER A 81 -9.04 -11.35 16.07
CA SER A 81 -9.34 -10.08 15.40
C SER A 81 -8.14 -9.15 15.35
N THR A 82 -7.40 -9.04 16.47
CA THR A 82 -6.19 -8.22 16.56
C THR A 82 -5.07 -8.76 15.68
N VAL A 83 -4.90 -10.08 15.64
CA VAL A 83 -3.93 -10.76 14.76
C VAL A 83 -4.30 -10.57 13.29
N SER A 84 -5.58 -10.76 12.92
CA SER A 84 -6.10 -10.48 11.57
C SER A 84 -5.86 -9.04 11.15
N PHE A 85 -6.08 -8.09 12.07
CA PHE A 85 -5.86 -6.66 11.83
C PHE A 85 -4.40 -6.36 11.52
N ILE A 86 -3.46 -6.89 12.30
CA ILE A 86 -2.03 -6.73 12.04
C ILE A 86 -1.63 -7.40 10.72
N LEU A 87 -2.15 -8.60 10.43
CA LEU A 87 -1.92 -9.29 9.15
C LEU A 87 -2.42 -8.47 7.96
N GLY A 88 -3.62 -7.91 8.04
CA GLY A 88 -4.19 -7.06 6.99
C GLY A 88 -3.36 -5.80 6.76
N ALA A 89 -2.87 -5.19 7.84
CA ALA A 89 -2.00 -4.02 7.76
C ALA A 89 -0.66 -4.33 7.10
N ILE A 90 0.00 -5.42 7.51
CA ILE A 90 1.27 -5.87 6.92
C ILE A 90 1.09 -6.17 5.43
N THR A 91 0.01 -6.86 5.05
CA THR A 91 -0.28 -7.13 3.64
C THR A 91 -0.50 -5.85 2.84
N SER A 92 -1.14 -4.83 3.43
CA SER A 92 -1.35 -3.52 2.79
C SER A 92 -0.03 -2.76 2.61
N VAL A 93 0.84 -2.75 3.63
CA VAL A 93 2.22 -2.21 3.56
C VAL A 93 3.02 -2.87 2.44
N ILE A 94 3.04 -4.21 2.39
CA ILE A 94 3.76 -4.96 1.36
C ILE A 94 3.20 -4.65 -0.03
N SER A 95 1.87 -4.55 -0.16
CA SER A 95 1.21 -4.22 -1.42
C SER A 95 1.59 -2.84 -1.93
N GLY A 96 1.61 -1.83 -1.06
CA GLY A 96 2.06 -0.48 -1.40
C GLY A 96 3.52 -0.42 -1.83
N PHE A 97 4.40 -1.12 -1.09
CA PHE A 97 5.82 -1.19 -1.41
C PHE A 97 6.09 -1.88 -2.76
N LEU A 98 5.44 -3.02 -3.02
CA LEU A 98 5.61 -3.74 -4.28
C LEU A 98 5.07 -2.94 -5.46
N GLY A 99 3.92 -2.27 -5.28
CA GLY A 99 3.38 -1.34 -6.28
C GLY A 99 4.37 -0.23 -6.64
N MET A 100 4.93 0.45 -5.63
CA MET A 100 5.97 1.46 -5.85
C MET A 100 7.17 0.90 -6.61
N LYS A 101 7.67 -0.28 -6.25
CA LYS A 101 8.85 -0.88 -6.90
C LYS A 101 8.62 -1.18 -8.37
N ILE A 102 7.47 -1.76 -8.72
CA ILE A 102 7.16 -2.13 -10.10
C ILE A 102 7.03 -0.88 -10.97
N ALA A 103 6.32 0.13 -10.47
CA ALA A 103 6.06 1.31 -11.27
C ALA A 103 7.27 2.25 -11.34
N THR A 104 8.07 2.41 -10.28
CA THR A 104 9.36 3.13 -10.39
C THR A 104 10.24 2.47 -11.45
N TYR A 105 10.35 1.14 -11.44
CA TYR A 105 11.08 0.34 -12.44
C TYR A 105 10.55 0.53 -13.87
N ALA A 106 9.24 0.64 -14.03
CA ALA A 106 8.59 0.77 -15.34
C ALA A 106 8.67 2.17 -15.95
N ASN A 107 8.84 3.22 -15.15
CA ASN A 107 8.90 4.60 -15.63
C ASN A 107 10.02 4.81 -16.64
N ALA A 108 11.26 4.48 -16.26
CA ALA A 108 12.42 4.65 -17.14
C ALA A 108 12.29 3.85 -18.44
N ARG A 109 11.78 2.61 -18.35
CA ARG A 109 11.55 1.76 -19.53
C ARG A 109 10.47 2.30 -20.45
N SER A 110 9.39 2.84 -19.89
CA SER A 110 8.31 3.45 -20.67
C SER A 110 8.81 4.67 -21.45
N THR A 111 9.66 5.50 -20.84
CA THR A 111 10.29 6.66 -21.50
C THR A 111 11.24 6.23 -22.63
N LEU A 112 12.06 5.20 -22.41
CA LEU A 112 12.96 4.67 -23.44
C LEU A 112 12.19 4.08 -24.63
N GLU A 113 11.11 3.35 -24.36
CA GLU A 113 10.27 2.74 -25.40
C GLU A 113 9.39 3.76 -26.14
N ALA A 114 9.12 4.93 -25.55
CA ALA A 114 8.42 6.02 -26.22
C ALA A 114 9.17 6.54 -27.45
N ARG A 115 10.51 6.38 -27.48
CA ARG A 115 11.35 6.71 -28.64
C ARG A 115 11.04 5.86 -29.87
N LYS A 116 10.48 4.65 -29.68
CA LYS A 116 10.09 3.70 -30.73
C LYS A 116 8.61 3.84 -31.12
N GLY A 117 7.90 4.82 -30.56
CA GLY A 117 6.50 5.11 -30.82
C GLY A 117 5.57 4.76 -29.64
N VAL A 118 4.40 5.38 -29.66
CA VAL A 118 3.41 5.34 -28.56
C VAL A 118 2.94 3.92 -28.25
N GLY A 119 2.77 3.08 -29.27
CA GLY A 119 2.31 1.69 -29.08
C GLY A 119 3.28 0.84 -28.25
N LYS A 120 4.60 1.03 -28.40
CA LYS A 120 5.62 0.30 -27.62
C LYS A 120 5.65 0.77 -26.17
N ALA A 121 5.63 2.08 -25.95
CA ALA A 121 5.54 2.65 -24.60
C ALA A 121 4.28 2.19 -23.86
N PHE A 122 3.12 2.21 -24.53
CA PHE A 122 1.85 1.77 -23.95
C PHE A 122 1.90 0.30 -23.51
N ILE A 123 2.48 -0.59 -24.32
CA ILE A 123 2.60 -2.02 -23.95
C ILE A 123 3.47 -2.18 -22.69
N VAL A 124 4.55 -1.42 -22.55
CA VAL A 124 5.42 -1.49 -21.37
C VAL A 124 4.70 -0.98 -20.12
N ALA A 125 4.05 0.19 -20.21
CA ALA A 125 3.28 0.75 -19.12
C ALA A 125 2.13 -0.19 -18.70
N PHE A 126 1.35 -0.69 -19.67
CA PHE A 126 0.23 -1.61 -19.41
C PHE A 126 0.69 -2.92 -18.78
N ARG A 127 1.77 -3.53 -19.29
CA ARG A 127 2.34 -4.75 -18.71
C ARG A 127 2.81 -4.53 -17.28
N SER A 128 3.42 -3.38 -16.99
CA SER A 128 3.84 -3.06 -15.62
C SER A 128 2.65 -2.90 -14.67
N GLY A 129 1.58 -2.22 -15.10
CA GLY A 129 0.34 -2.11 -14.35
C GLY A 129 -0.33 -3.47 -14.12
N ALA A 130 -0.31 -4.35 -15.12
CA ALA A 130 -0.82 -5.71 -14.98
C ALA A 130 -0.03 -6.52 -13.93
N VAL A 131 1.30 -6.41 -13.90
CA VAL A 131 2.13 -7.08 -12.87
C VAL A 131 1.77 -6.60 -11.48
N MET A 132 1.57 -5.30 -11.28
CA MET A 132 1.09 -4.76 -10.00
C MET A 132 -0.30 -5.33 -9.64
N GLY A 133 -1.27 -5.26 -10.56
CA GLY A 133 -2.63 -5.73 -10.31
C GLY A 133 -2.72 -7.23 -9.97
N PHE A 134 -2.08 -8.10 -10.77
CA PHE A 134 -2.08 -9.54 -10.51
C PHE A 134 -1.35 -9.89 -9.21
N LEU A 135 -0.24 -9.22 -8.91
CA LEU A 135 0.51 -9.48 -7.68
C LEU A 135 -0.30 -9.09 -6.45
N LEU A 136 -0.94 -7.92 -6.46
CA LEU A 136 -1.75 -7.45 -5.33
C LEU A 136 -3.00 -8.34 -5.14
N ALA A 137 -3.69 -8.69 -6.22
CA ALA A 137 -4.87 -9.55 -6.15
C ALA A 137 -4.53 -10.97 -5.66
N ALA A 138 -3.47 -11.57 -6.20
CA ALA A 138 -3.03 -12.90 -5.80
C ALA A 138 -2.53 -12.92 -4.35
N ASN A 139 -1.71 -11.93 -3.95
CA ASN A 139 -1.20 -11.85 -2.58
C ASN A 139 -2.32 -11.61 -1.56
N GLY A 140 -3.26 -10.70 -1.85
CA GLY A 140 -4.39 -10.44 -0.98
C GLY A 140 -5.29 -11.67 -0.77
N LEU A 141 -5.56 -12.41 -1.85
CA LEU A 141 -6.36 -13.64 -1.80
C LEU A 141 -5.62 -14.78 -1.09
N LEU A 142 -4.32 -14.93 -1.35
CA LEU A 142 -3.49 -15.97 -0.74
C LEU A 142 -3.37 -15.77 0.77
N VAL A 143 -3.09 -14.55 1.23
CA VAL A 143 -3.00 -14.26 2.67
C VAL A 143 -4.35 -14.47 3.35
N LEU A 144 -5.46 -14.06 2.72
CA LEU A 144 -6.80 -14.29 3.25
C LEU A 144 -7.09 -15.80 3.36
N TYR A 145 -6.79 -16.57 2.31
CA TYR A 145 -6.98 -18.02 2.29
C TYR A 145 -6.16 -18.72 3.39
N ILE A 146 -4.88 -18.36 3.56
CA ILE A 146 -4.03 -18.91 4.62
C ILE A 146 -4.60 -18.57 5.99
N THR A 147 -5.01 -17.31 6.21
CA THR A 147 -5.58 -16.85 7.48
C THR A 147 -6.85 -17.63 7.83
N ILE A 148 -7.76 -17.83 6.87
CA ILE A 148 -8.97 -18.66 7.05
C ILE A 148 -8.60 -20.08 7.49
N ASN A 149 -7.65 -20.73 6.80
CA ASN A 149 -7.28 -22.11 7.11
C ASN A 149 -6.61 -22.24 8.48
N VAL A 150 -5.73 -21.30 8.84
CA VAL A 150 -5.08 -21.28 10.17
C VAL A 150 -6.11 -21.07 11.28
N PHE A 151 -7.03 -20.12 11.09
CA PHE A 151 -8.05 -19.83 12.10
C PHE A 151 -9.05 -20.97 12.22
N LYS A 152 -9.34 -21.69 11.12
CA LYS A 152 -10.20 -22.87 11.12
C LYS A 152 -9.67 -23.99 12.01
N ILE A 153 -8.35 -24.20 12.08
CA ILE A 153 -7.74 -25.20 12.98
C ILE A 153 -8.10 -24.88 14.45
N TYR A 154 -8.15 -23.60 14.79
CA TYR A 154 -8.55 -23.18 16.12
C TYR A 154 -10.07 -23.26 16.29
N TYR A 155 -10.85 -22.57 15.46
CA TYR A 155 -12.31 -22.41 15.65
C TYR A 155 -13.14 -23.67 15.38
N GLY A 156 -12.67 -24.63 14.57
CA GLY A 156 -13.37 -25.89 14.32
C GLY A 156 -14.75 -25.67 13.69
N ASP A 157 -15.80 -25.94 14.46
CA ASP A 157 -17.21 -25.85 14.04
C ASP A 157 -17.86 -24.47 14.31
N ASP A 158 -17.14 -23.54 14.94
CA ASP A 158 -17.59 -22.16 15.18
C ASP A 158 -17.19 -21.24 14.01
N TRP A 159 -17.96 -21.33 12.92
CA TRP A 159 -17.69 -20.56 11.68
C TRP A 159 -18.00 -19.07 11.85
N GLU A 160 -18.93 -18.71 12.74
CA GLU A 160 -19.29 -17.31 12.97
C GLU A 160 -18.16 -16.57 13.67
N GLY A 161 -17.64 -17.11 14.79
CA GLY A 161 -16.50 -16.52 15.48
C GLY A 161 -15.25 -16.46 14.60
N LEU A 162 -15.08 -17.42 13.70
CA LEU A 162 -14.00 -17.42 12.70
C LEU A 162 -14.13 -16.23 11.74
N PHE A 163 -15.30 -16.02 11.14
CA PHE A 163 -15.48 -14.93 10.17
C PHE A 163 -15.53 -13.57 10.85
N GLU A 164 -16.07 -13.48 12.08
CA GLU A 164 -16.00 -12.30 12.93
C GLU A 164 -14.53 -11.90 13.16
N ALA A 165 -13.67 -12.85 13.51
CA ALA A 165 -12.24 -12.59 13.68
C ALA A 165 -11.53 -12.18 12.38
N ILE A 166 -12.00 -12.65 11.22
CA ILE A 166 -11.44 -12.31 9.91
C ILE A 166 -11.83 -10.90 9.47
N THR A 167 -12.95 -10.34 9.95
CA THR A 167 -13.32 -8.95 9.63
C THR A 167 -12.21 -7.95 9.98
N GLY A 168 -11.39 -8.26 11.00
CA GLY A 168 -10.20 -7.50 11.37
C GLY A 168 -9.20 -7.35 10.22
N TYR A 169 -9.08 -8.33 9.31
CA TYR A 169 -8.17 -8.27 8.16
C TYR A 169 -8.52 -7.12 7.21
N GLY A 170 -9.81 -6.97 6.89
CA GLY A 170 -10.29 -5.86 6.07
C GLY A 170 -10.12 -4.50 6.76
N LEU A 171 -10.37 -4.45 8.08
CA LEU A 171 -10.17 -3.26 8.89
C LEU A 171 -8.70 -2.80 8.89
N GLY A 172 -7.75 -3.72 9.07
CA GLY A 172 -6.32 -3.42 9.06
C GLY A 172 -5.83 -2.95 7.69
N GLY A 173 -6.25 -3.64 6.62
CA GLY A 173 -5.86 -3.30 5.26
C GLY A 173 -6.36 -1.91 4.82
N SER A 174 -7.63 -1.60 5.10
CA SER A 174 -8.26 -0.32 4.78
C SER A 174 -7.71 0.83 5.63
N SER A 175 -7.43 0.60 6.91
CA SER A 175 -6.80 1.62 7.78
C SER A 175 -5.44 2.04 7.24
N MET A 176 -4.60 1.07 6.87
CA MET A 176 -3.30 1.35 6.25
C MET A 176 -3.45 2.06 4.89
N ALA A 177 -4.40 1.61 4.07
CA ALA A 177 -4.65 2.21 2.77
C ALA A 177 -5.15 3.66 2.85
N LEU A 178 -5.90 4.02 3.90
CA LEU A 178 -6.35 5.39 4.15
C LEU A 178 -5.15 6.31 4.35
N PHE A 179 -4.24 5.97 5.26
CA PHE A 179 -3.06 6.79 5.52
C PHE A 179 -2.16 6.87 4.28
N GLY A 180 -1.90 5.75 3.61
CA GLY A 180 -1.08 5.73 2.39
C GLY A 180 -1.64 6.63 1.26
N ARG A 181 -2.97 6.66 1.09
CA ARG A 181 -3.61 7.50 0.07
C ARG A 181 -3.63 8.98 0.47
N VAL A 182 -3.88 9.29 1.74
CA VAL A 182 -3.92 10.67 2.23
C VAL A 182 -2.50 11.25 2.30
N GLY A 183 -1.56 10.54 2.91
CA GLY A 183 -0.16 10.95 3.03
C GLY A 183 0.51 11.10 1.68
N GLY A 184 0.46 10.06 0.84
CA GLY A 184 0.97 10.12 -0.54
C GLY A 184 0.26 11.16 -1.40
N GLY A 185 -1.06 11.35 -1.21
CA GLY A 185 -1.85 12.35 -1.92
C GLY A 185 -1.46 13.78 -1.59
N ILE A 186 -1.24 14.10 -0.31
CA ILE A 186 -0.79 15.42 0.13
C ILE A 186 0.63 15.68 -0.40
N TYR A 187 1.54 14.72 -0.27
CA TYR A 187 2.93 14.86 -0.74
C TYR A 187 2.99 15.14 -2.25
N THR A 188 2.27 14.32 -3.04
CA THR A 188 2.22 14.49 -4.50
C THR A 188 1.58 15.81 -4.90
N LYS A 189 0.45 16.19 -4.31
CA LYS A 189 -0.27 17.42 -4.70
C LYS A 189 0.39 18.71 -4.22
N ALA A 190 1.09 18.69 -3.10
CA ALA A 190 1.88 19.84 -2.68
C ALA A 190 3.06 20.09 -3.64
N ALA A 191 3.75 19.03 -4.06
CA ALA A 191 4.77 19.11 -5.12
C ALA A 191 4.10 19.60 -6.41
N ASP A 192 3.07 18.86 -6.85
CA ASP A 192 1.92 19.17 -7.70
C ASP A 192 1.79 20.66 -8.13
N VAL A 193 1.10 21.35 -7.24
CA VAL A 193 0.76 22.76 -7.37
C VAL A 193 1.99 23.66 -7.29
N GLY A 194 3.01 23.30 -6.50
CA GLY A 194 4.22 24.11 -6.32
C GLY A 194 5.08 24.23 -7.58
N ALA A 195 5.37 23.11 -8.26
CA ALA A 195 6.20 23.14 -9.47
C ALA A 195 5.48 23.82 -10.62
N ASP A 196 4.17 23.59 -10.77
CA ASP A 196 3.38 24.13 -11.86
C ASP A 196 3.16 25.63 -11.75
N LEU A 197 2.84 26.15 -10.56
CA LEU A 197 2.66 27.59 -10.37
C LEU A 197 3.94 28.37 -10.67
N VAL A 198 5.06 27.98 -10.05
CA VAL A 198 6.31 28.73 -10.19
C VAL A 198 6.91 28.53 -11.59
N GLY A 199 6.84 27.32 -12.14
CA GLY A 199 7.38 27.01 -13.46
C GLY A 199 6.58 27.64 -14.59
N LYS A 200 5.30 27.26 -14.70
CA LYS A 200 4.46 27.65 -15.84
C LYS A 200 3.98 29.09 -15.73
N VAL A 201 3.52 29.53 -14.55
CA VAL A 201 2.85 30.84 -14.40
C VAL A 201 3.83 31.97 -14.16
N GLU A 202 4.82 31.79 -13.28
CA GLU A 202 5.75 32.88 -12.95
C GLU A 202 6.94 32.96 -13.90
N ARG A 203 7.53 31.81 -14.26
CA ARG A 203 8.79 31.75 -15.01
C ARG A 203 8.64 31.42 -16.48
N ASN A 204 7.43 31.06 -16.94
CA ASN A 204 7.14 30.63 -18.32
C ASN A 204 8.12 29.55 -18.83
N ILE A 205 8.56 28.66 -17.94
CA ILE A 205 9.36 27.49 -18.30
C ILE A 205 8.42 26.30 -18.58
N PRO A 206 8.82 25.37 -19.46
CA PRO A 206 8.01 24.20 -19.78
C PRO A 206 7.79 23.31 -18.55
N GLU A 207 6.74 22.50 -18.61
CA GLU A 207 6.42 21.50 -17.59
C GLU A 207 7.53 20.46 -17.45
N ASP A 208 7.80 20.02 -16.22
CA ASP A 208 8.88 19.09 -15.90
C ASP A 208 10.29 19.54 -16.34
N ASP A 209 10.52 20.85 -16.47
CA ASP A 209 11.84 21.39 -16.81
C ASP A 209 12.88 21.09 -15.69
N PRO A 210 14.07 20.56 -16.02
CA PRO A 210 15.10 20.20 -15.04
C PRO A 210 15.64 21.39 -14.23
N ILE A 211 15.41 22.62 -14.66
CA ILE A 211 15.81 23.85 -13.94
C ILE A 211 14.86 24.11 -12.75
N ASN A 212 13.65 23.55 -12.76
CA ASN A 212 12.70 23.72 -11.68
C ASN A 212 13.04 22.75 -10.52
N PRO A 213 13.48 23.25 -9.35
CA PRO A 213 13.88 22.39 -8.23
C PRO A 213 12.73 21.53 -7.69
N ALA A 214 11.47 21.92 -7.93
CA ALA A 214 10.30 21.17 -7.50
C ALA A 214 10.02 19.93 -8.38
N VAL A 215 10.57 19.85 -9.59
CA VAL A 215 10.37 18.70 -10.52
C VAL A 215 10.99 17.41 -9.97
N ASN A 216 12.12 17.50 -9.26
CA ASN A 216 12.73 16.35 -8.59
C ASN A 216 11.89 15.80 -7.42
N ILE A 217 11.07 16.64 -6.78
CA ILE A 217 10.14 16.21 -5.72
C ILE A 217 8.91 15.54 -6.36
N TYR A 218 8.46 16.09 -7.49
CA TYR A 218 7.34 15.64 -8.31
C TYR A 218 7.50 14.22 -8.88
N PHE A 219 8.67 13.93 -9.45
CA PHE A 219 8.89 12.67 -10.16
C PHE A 219 8.89 11.46 -9.23
N SER A 220 9.15 11.65 -7.93
CA SER A 220 9.28 10.57 -6.96
C SER A 220 7.98 9.82 -6.65
N HIS A 221 6.79 10.37 -6.94
CA HIS A 221 5.57 9.81 -6.33
C HIS A 221 4.29 9.79 -7.20
N ILE A 222 4.38 10.12 -8.50
CA ILE A 222 3.27 10.02 -9.49
C ILE A 222 2.69 8.60 -9.67
N ILE A 223 3.32 7.61 -9.05
CA ILE A 223 3.04 6.18 -9.22
C ILE A 223 1.98 5.62 -8.25
N LEU A 224 1.75 6.25 -7.10
CA LEU A 224 0.97 5.63 -6.02
C LEU A 224 -0.49 6.10 -5.91
N VAL A 225 -0.91 7.11 -6.69
CA VAL A 225 -2.22 7.78 -6.52
C VAL A 225 -3.03 7.88 -7.83
N LYS A 226 -2.61 7.24 -8.92
CA LYS A 226 -3.42 7.13 -10.14
C LYS A 226 -3.66 5.68 -10.52
#